data_AF-A0A2G4F195-F1
#
_entry.id   AF-A0A2G4F195-F1
#
_cell.length_a   1.000
_cell.length_b   1.000
_cell.length_c   1.000
_cell.angle_alpha   90.00
_cell.angle_beta   90.00
_cell.angle_gamma   90.00
#
_symmetry.space_group_name_H-M   'P 1'
#
loop_
_entity.id
_entity.type
_entity.pdbx_description
1 polymer ?
#
loop_
_entity_poly.entity_id
_entity_poly.type
_entity_poly.pdbx_seq_one_letter_code
_entity_poly.pdbx_strand_id
1 'polypeptide(L)' 'MTQNKVVIKRIVSPDCKVIAEAKSVVSKSTDGATQISQSVAVNISSNNSSSSYTSSSSSSTSSCFSRS' A
#
# COMPACT_ATOMS: atom_id res chain seq x y z
N MET A 1 2.73 16.33 8.99
CA MET A 1 1.40 15.75 8.61
C MET A 1 1.64 14.48 7.81
N THR A 2 0.69 13.55 7.73
CA THR A 2 0.85 12.33 6.90
C THR A 2 -0.20 12.34 5.80
N GLN A 3 0.23 12.19 4.55
CA GLN A 3 -0.69 12.03 3.43
C GLN A 3 -0.96 10.54 3.23
N ASN A 4 -2.23 10.17 3.30
CA ASN A 4 -2.66 8.78 3.17
C ASN A 4 -3.55 8.64 1.93
N LYS A 5 -3.25 7.64 1.10
CA LYS A 5 -4.09 7.24 -0.04
C LYS A 5 -4.44 5.76 0.09
N VAL A 6 -5.73 5.46 0.03
CA VAL A 6 -6.25 4.08 0.07
C VAL A 6 -6.89 3.77 -1.29
N VAL A 7 -6.53 2.63 -1.87
CA VAL A 7 -7.15 2.11 -3.09
C VAL A 7 -7.65 0.71 -2.80
N ILE A 8 -8.93 0.48 -3.08
CA ILE A 8 -9.59 -0.83 -2.94
C ILE A 8 -10.04 -1.26 -4.33
N LYS A 9 -9.62 -2.44 -4.77
CA LYS A 9 -10.11 -3.10 -5.98
C LYS A 9 -10.75 -4.43 -5.63
N ARG A 10 -11.89 -4.72 -6.26
CA ARG A 10 -12.66 -5.95 -6.04
C ARG A 10 -12.87 -6.67 -7.36
N ILE A 11 -12.80 -8.00 -7.31
CA ILE A 11 -13.28 -8.87 -8.37
C ILE A 11 -14.63 -9.42 -7.90
N VAL A 12 -15.66 -9.23 -8.72
CA VAL A 12 -17.03 -9.61 -8.40
C VAL A 12 -17.48 -10.66 -9.42
N SER A 13 -18.03 -11.76 -8.93
CA SER A 13 -18.61 -12.80 -9.77
C SER A 13 -19.97 -12.39 -10.35
N PRO A 14 -20.49 -13.09 -11.38
CA PRO A 14 -21.79 -12.78 -11.96
C PRO A 14 -22.97 -12.83 -10.98
N ASP A 15 -22.86 -13.62 -9.90
CA ASP A 15 -23.84 -13.68 -8.80
C ASP A 15 -23.63 -12.60 -7.73
N CYS A 16 -22.90 -11.53 -8.06
CA CYS A 16 -22.66 -10.35 -7.22
C CYS A 16 -21.86 -10.62 -5.93
N LYS A 17 -21.13 -11.75 -5.84
CA LYS A 17 -20.24 -12.02 -4.70
C LYS A 17 -18.84 -11.47 -4.96
N VAL A 18 -18.22 -10.89 -3.94
CA VAL A 18 -16.81 -10.48 -4.01
C VAL A 18 -15.96 -11.73 -3.87
N ILE A 19 -15.27 -12.12 -4.94
CA ILE A 19 -14.41 -13.31 -4.96
C ILE A 19 -12.96 -13.00 -4.59
N ALA A 20 -12.54 -11.74 -4.77
CA ALA A 20 -11.26 -11.24 -4.29
C ALA A 20 -11.30 -9.75 -4.01
N GLU A 21 -10.57 -9.31 -2.99
CA GLU A 21 -10.36 -7.89 -2.66
C GLU A 21 -8.87 -7.62 -2.49
N ALA A 22 -8.38 -6.58 -3.17
CA ALA A 22 -7.04 -6.04 -2.98
C ALA A 22 -7.13 -4.64 -2.38
N LYS A 23 -6.52 -4.46 -1.21
CA LYS A 23 -6.42 -3.18 -0.50
C LYS A 23 -4.97 -2.71 -0.52
N SER A 24 -4.73 -1.54 -1.10
CA SER A 24 -3.45 -0.86 -1.08
C SER A 24 -3.56 0.40 -0.23
N VAL A 25 -2.64 0.56 0.71
CA VAL A 25 -2.50 1.75 1.55
C VAL A 25 -1.13 2.35 1.31
N VAL A 26 -1.08 3.62 0.93
CA VAL A 26 0.15 4.38 0.75
C VAL A 26 0.14 5.54 1.72
N SER A 27 1.22 5.69 2.49
CA SER A 27 1.42 6.77 3.44
C SER A 27 2.72 7.48 3.09
N LYS A 28 2.68 8.82 3.06
CA LYS A 28 3.85 9.67 2.80
C LYS A 28 4.01 10.66 3.94
N SER A 29 5.21 10.70 4.53
CA SER A 29 5.59 11.77 5.46
C SER A 29 5.82 13.06 4.70
N THR A 30 5.25 14.19 5.16
CA THR A 30 5.54 15.52 4.61
C THR A 30 6.73 16.19 5.29
N ASP A 31 7.28 15.57 6.33
CA ASP A 31 8.10 16.28 7.31
C ASP A 31 9.57 15.97 7.04
N GLY A 32 10.15 16.59 5.99
CA GLY A 32 11.59 16.60 5.66
C GLY A 32 12.25 15.26 5.30
N ALA A 33 11.71 14.15 5.79
CA ALA A 33 12.04 12.79 5.44
C ALA A 33 11.09 12.34 4.33
N THR A 34 11.63 12.13 3.13
CA THR A 34 10.89 11.54 2.00
C THR A 34 10.66 10.05 2.29
N GLN A 35 9.87 9.74 3.30
CA GLN A 35 9.50 8.38 3.67
C GLN A 35 8.14 8.05 3.05
N ILE A 36 8.13 7.03 2.20
CA ILE A 36 6.94 6.45 1.59
C ILE A 36 6.80 5.03 2.13
N SER A 37 5.68 4.75 2.77
CA SER A 37 5.30 3.40 3.21
C SER A 37 4.10 2.94 2.41
N GLN A 38 4.19 1.73 1.86
CA GLN A 38 3.11 1.08 1.12
C GLN A 38 2.86 -0.32 1.69
N SER A 39 1.59 -0.63 1.91
CA SER A 39 1.14 -1.98 2.26
C SER A 39 0.04 -2.43 1.31
N VAL A 40 0.13 -3.67 0.83
CA VAL A 40 -0.88 -4.32 0.00
C VAL A 40 -1.35 -5.59 0.70
N ALA A 41 -2.67 -5.72 0.86
CA ALA A 41 -3.32 -6.91 1.36
C ALA A 41 -4.27 -7.44 0.28
N VAL A 42 -4.21 -8.74 0.03
CA VAL A 42 -5.12 -9.45 -0.88
C VAL A 42 -5.87 -10.49 -0.07
N ASN A 43 -7.19 -10.49 -0.21
CA ASN A 43 -8.08 -11.49 0.37
C ASN A 43 -8.83 -12.21 -0.75
N ILE A 44 -8.82 -13.54 -0.73
CA ILE A 44 -9.47 -14.39 -1.74
C ILE A 44 -10.54 -15.22 -1.04
N SER A 45 -11.80 -15.04 -1.41
CA SER A 45 -12.90 -15.85 -0.88
C SER A 45 -12.94 -17.19 -1.63
N SER A 46 -12.13 -18.14 -1.18
CA SER A 46 -12.25 -19.54 -1.55
C SER A 46 -12.74 -20.35 -0.35
N ASN A 47 -13.20 -21.58 -0.59
CA ASN A 47 -13.59 -22.54 0.45
C ASN A 47 -12.47 -22.78 1.49
N ASN A 48 -11.24 -22.41 1.14
CA ASN A 48 -10.12 -22.22 2.05
C ASN A 48 -9.64 -20.77 1.88
N SER A 49 -10.01 -19.88 2.80
CA SER A 49 -9.69 -18.45 2.71
C SER A 49 -8.17 -18.28 2.68
N SER A 50 -7.66 -17.61 1.64
CA SER A 50 -6.23 -17.35 1.49
C SER A 50 -5.98 -15.85 1.43
N SER A 51 -5.01 -15.39 2.22
CA SER A 51 -4.64 -13.99 2.33
C SER A 51 -3.15 -13.80 2.17
N SER A 52 -2.74 -12.81 1.38
CA SER A 52 -1.33 -12.43 1.20
C SER A 52 -1.15 -10.96 1.57
N TYR A 53 -0.08 -10.67 2.32
CA TYR A 53 0.28 -9.32 2.73
C TYR A 53 1.71 -9.01 2.28
N THR A 54 1.93 -7.78 1.81
CA THR A 54 3.27 -7.25 1.55
C THR A 54 3.35 -5.80 2.00
N SER A 55 4.47 -5.44 2.60
CA SER A 55 4.76 -4.07 3.06
C SER A 55 6.14 -3.66 2.58
N SER A 56 6.28 -2.42 2.14
CA SER A 56 7.54 -1.84 1.69
C SER A 56 7.63 -0.39 2.14
N SER A 57 8.82 0.03 2.54
CA SER A 57 9.10 1.42 2.91
C SER A 57 10.35 1.88 2.18
N SER A 58 10.32 3.09 1.65
CA SER A 58 11.47 3.75 1.03
C SER A 58 11.69 5.11 1.69
N SER A 59 12.95 5.44 1.96
CA SER A 59 13.37 6.72 2.53
C SER A 59 14.52 7.29 1.70
N SER A 60 14.44 8.57 1.30
CA SER A 60 15.53 9.26 0.63
C SER A 60 16.10 10.38 1.51
N THR A 61 17.38 10.28 1.86
CA THR A 61 18.16 11.34 2.51
C THR A 61 18.99 12.09 1.46
N SER A 62 18.71 13.37 1.24
CA SER A 62 19.51 14.23 0.37
C SER A 62 20.63 14.88 1.18
N SER A 63 21.87 14.43 1.04
CA SER A 63 23.05 15.08 1.62
C SER A 63 23.60 16.11 0.65
N CYS A 64 23.35 17.39 0.91
CA CYS A 64 23.95 18.49 0.15
C CYS A 64 25.41 18.66 0.60
N PHE A 65 26.37 18.15 -0.18
CA PHE A 65 27.79 18.48 0.00
C PHE A 65 28.09 19.76 -0.78
N SER A 66 28.09 20.90 -0.10
CA SER A 66 28.73 22.11 -0.62
C SER A 66 30.24 21.92 -0.56
N ARG A 67 30.90 21.76 -1.71
CA ARG A 67 32.36 21.85 -1.81
C ARG A 67 32.76 23.32 -1.70
N SER A 68 33.47 23.68 -0.63
CA SER A 68 34.22 24.94 -0.50
C SER A 68 35.47 24.93 -1.37
#